data_AF-A0A178MB24-F1
#
_entry.id   AF-A0A178MB24-F1
#
_cell.length_a   1.000
_cell.length_b   1.000
_cell.length_c   1.000
_cell.angle_alpha   90.00
_cell.angle_beta   90.00
_cell.angle_gamma   90.00
#
_symmetry.space_group_name_H-M   'P 1'
#
loop_
_entity.id
_entity.type
_entity.pdbx_description
1 polymer ?
#
loop_
_entity_poly.entity_id
_entity_poly.type
_entity_poly.pdbx_seq_one_letter_code
_entity_poly.pdbx_strand_id
1 'polypeptide(L)'
;MNASRPVTFRASLIGAALLAFMPPLAVQAGETQLWIVLPAAAGALSDCPERAAMAVHAKSADAHLLISEALVRWQGGQIRLAGGGRDLEKNRDLWDKCFALAVDGRVIVSGATLVPHSARLLRFPVLQVLSWRGREEPLEFELVPAFPAGKATISDQEWLGRLAKLR
;
A
#
# COMPACT_ATOMS: atom_id res chain seq x y z
N MET A 1 -37.21 -72.85 17.90
CA MET A 1 -35.90 -72.78 18.58
C MET A 1 -34.82 -72.70 17.51
N ASN A 2 -33.95 -71.68 17.62
CA ASN A 2 -32.68 -71.38 16.93
C ASN A 2 -32.62 -71.47 15.39
N ALA A 3 -32.60 -70.38 14.62
CA ALA A 3 -31.60 -69.29 14.51
C ALA A 3 -30.26 -69.73 13.90
N SER A 4 -29.98 -69.27 12.67
CA SER A 4 -28.67 -68.77 12.20
C SER A 4 -28.82 -68.23 10.77
N ARG A 5 -28.74 -66.90 10.62
CA ARG A 5 -28.74 -66.18 9.32
C ARG A 5 -27.29 -66.05 8.83
N PRO A 6 -26.99 -66.30 7.54
CA PRO A 6 -25.70 -65.93 6.97
C PRO A 6 -25.63 -64.43 6.62
N VAL A 7 -24.46 -63.86 6.89
CA VAL A 7 -24.07 -62.46 6.77
C VAL A 7 -23.86 -62.05 5.31
N THR A 8 -24.35 -60.86 4.96
CA THR A 8 -24.21 -60.14 3.71
C THR A 8 -22.80 -59.54 3.58
N PHE A 9 -22.15 -59.63 2.40
CA PHE A 9 -21.11 -58.67 2.01
C PHE A 9 -21.25 -58.29 0.52
N ARG A 10 -21.57 -57.02 0.31
CA ARG A 10 -21.54 -56.31 -0.98
C ARG A 10 -20.10 -55.96 -1.31
N ALA A 11 -19.61 -56.34 -2.48
CA ALA A 11 -18.38 -55.77 -3.04
C ALA A 11 -18.77 -54.63 -4.00
N SER A 12 -18.62 -53.39 -3.54
CA SER A 12 -18.72 -52.17 -4.35
C SER A 12 -17.30 -51.61 -4.42
N LEU A 13 -16.65 -51.67 -5.59
CA LEU A 13 -15.37 -51.00 -5.81
C LEU A 13 -15.62 -49.68 -6.53
N ILE A 14 -15.52 -48.64 -5.73
CA ILE A 14 -15.61 -47.22 -6.06
C ILE A 14 -14.40 -46.86 -6.94
N GLY A 15 -14.67 -46.37 -8.15
CA GLY A 15 -13.65 -45.77 -9.01
C GLY A 15 -13.12 -44.48 -8.39
N ALA A 16 -11.83 -44.45 -8.08
CA ALA A 16 -11.14 -43.28 -7.57
C ALA A 16 -10.89 -42.29 -8.72
N ALA A 17 -11.68 -41.21 -8.78
CA ALA A 17 -11.35 -40.03 -9.58
C ALA A 17 -10.24 -39.24 -8.87
N LEU A 18 -9.02 -39.32 -9.41
CA LEU A 18 -7.90 -38.45 -9.07
C LEU A 18 -8.20 -37.03 -9.55
N LEU A 19 -8.90 -36.24 -8.73
CA LEU A 19 -8.93 -34.79 -8.88
C LEU A 19 -7.58 -34.25 -8.44
N ALA A 20 -6.81 -33.77 -9.42
CA ALA A 20 -5.59 -33.03 -9.21
C ALA A 20 -5.87 -31.81 -8.31
N PHE A 21 -5.41 -31.90 -7.06
CA PHE A 21 -5.26 -30.77 -6.16
C PHE A 21 -4.17 -29.85 -6.74
N MET A 22 -4.56 -28.88 -7.56
CA MET A 22 -3.70 -27.72 -7.81
C MET A 22 -3.76 -26.84 -6.56
N PRO A 23 -2.66 -26.69 -5.80
CA PRO A 23 -2.65 -25.70 -4.72
C PRO A 23 -2.82 -24.31 -5.35
N PRO A 24 -3.64 -23.42 -4.77
CA PRO A 24 -3.67 -22.03 -5.20
C PRO A 24 -2.26 -21.48 -4.99
N LEU A 25 -1.67 -20.94 -6.07
CA LEU A 25 -0.45 -20.15 -5.98
C LEU A 25 -0.74 -19.02 -4.99
N ALA A 26 -0.12 -19.09 -3.81
CA ALA A 26 -0.06 -17.96 -2.90
C ALA A 26 0.73 -16.86 -3.62
N VAL A 27 0.01 -15.92 -4.24
CA VAL A 27 0.59 -14.67 -4.71
C VAL A 27 1.13 -13.98 -3.47
N GLN A 28 2.45 -13.89 -3.35
CA GLN A 28 3.08 -13.06 -2.33
C GLN A 28 2.68 -11.62 -2.64
N ALA A 29 1.84 -11.02 -1.81
CA ALA A 29 1.54 -9.60 -1.88
C ALA A 29 2.87 -8.84 -1.69
N GLY A 30 3.19 -7.96 -2.64
CA GLY A 30 4.44 -7.20 -2.62
C GLY A 30 4.54 -6.34 -1.36
N GLU A 31 5.76 -6.13 -0.87
CA GLU A 31 5.98 -5.34 0.34
C GLU A 31 5.70 -3.86 0.03
N THR A 32 4.67 -3.30 0.66
CA THR A 32 4.26 -1.91 0.44
C THR A 32 4.78 -1.02 1.56
N GLN A 33 5.43 0.08 1.16
CA GLN A 33 6.17 0.96 2.06
C GLN A 33 5.87 2.42 1.75
N LEU A 34 5.65 3.22 2.79
CA LEU A 34 5.49 4.67 2.67
C LEU A 34 6.73 5.35 3.26
N TRP A 35 7.39 6.15 2.43
CA TRP A 35 8.59 6.89 2.78
C TRP A 35 8.25 8.36 2.97
N ILE A 36 8.82 8.97 4.00
CA ILE A 36 8.79 10.40 4.28
C ILE A 36 10.17 10.97 3.96
N VAL A 37 10.20 12.06 3.19
CA VAL A 37 11.42 12.66 2.67
C VAL A 37 11.44 14.15 3.01
N LEU A 38 12.58 14.64 3.50
CA LEU A 38 12.74 16.06 3.77
C LEU A 38 12.71 16.88 2.47
N PRO A 39 11.98 18.01 2.43
CA PRO A 39 11.98 18.89 1.27
C PRO A 39 13.33 19.63 1.13
N ALA A 40 13.57 20.24 -0.03
CA ALA A 40 14.80 21.03 -0.29
C ALA A 40 14.98 22.18 0.71
N ALA A 41 13.85 22.81 1.05
CA ALA A 41 13.72 23.88 2.01
C ALA A 41 12.34 23.75 2.67
N ALA A 42 12.19 24.24 3.89
CA ALA A 42 10.91 24.20 4.60
C ALA A 42 9.80 24.87 3.77
N GLY A 43 8.69 24.14 3.55
CA GLY A 43 7.54 24.62 2.77
C GLY A 43 7.74 24.66 1.25
N ALA A 44 8.92 24.32 0.74
CA ALA A 44 9.16 24.18 -0.70
C ALA A 44 8.71 22.80 -1.18
N LEU A 45 7.45 22.69 -1.61
CA LEU A 45 6.82 21.40 -1.96
C LEU A 45 6.78 21.11 -3.47
N SER A 46 7.13 22.08 -4.31
CA SER A 46 6.98 21.96 -5.77
C SER A 46 7.84 20.87 -6.40
N ASP A 47 8.99 20.54 -5.81
CA ASP A 47 9.92 19.51 -6.28
C ASP A 47 9.71 18.15 -5.59
N CYS A 48 8.75 18.05 -4.66
CA CYS A 48 8.55 16.83 -3.87
C CYS A 48 8.34 15.54 -4.68
N PRO A 49 7.57 15.52 -5.80
CA PRO A 49 7.41 14.30 -6.57
C PRO A 49 8.75 13.71 -7.07
N GLU A 50 9.61 14.55 -7.64
CA GLU A 50 10.91 14.11 -8.17
C GLU A 50 11.88 13.81 -7.03
N ARG A 51 11.97 14.72 -6.05
CA ARG A 51 12.85 14.57 -4.89
C ARG A 51 12.59 13.28 -4.13
N ALA A 52 11.34 12.97 -3.80
CA ALA A 52 11.02 11.79 -3.02
C ALA A 52 11.29 10.50 -3.81
N ALA A 53 10.98 10.48 -5.11
CA ALA A 53 11.30 9.34 -5.96
C ALA A 53 12.81 9.09 -6.04
N MET A 54 13.60 10.15 -6.26
CA MET A 54 15.06 10.07 -6.30
C MET A 54 15.66 9.68 -4.96
N ALA A 55 15.17 10.26 -3.85
CA ALA A 55 15.69 9.99 -2.52
C ALA A 55 15.50 8.51 -2.12
N VAL A 56 14.33 7.94 -2.38
CA VAL A 56 14.09 6.50 -2.14
C VAL A 56 14.95 5.64 -3.07
N HIS A 57 15.04 5.98 -4.36
CA HIS A 57 15.87 5.24 -5.31
C HIS A 57 17.35 5.24 -4.93
N ALA A 58 17.86 6.41 -4.51
CA ALA A 58 19.25 6.61 -4.09
C ALA A 58 19.53 6.14 -2.66
N LYS A 59 18.52 5.70 -1.91
CA LYS A 59 18.61 5.39 -0.46
C LYS A 59 19.24 6.56 0.32
N SER A 60 18.77 7.78 0.02
CA SER A 60 19.23 9.01 0.67
C SER A 60 19.02 8.93 2.18
N ALA A 61 19.92 9.55 2.94
CA ALA A 61 19.74 9.75 4.38
C ALA A 61 18.51 10.61 4.71
N ASP A 62 18.02 11.41 3.76
CA ASP A 62 16.83 12.25 3.91
C ASP A 62 15.51 11.47 3.74
N ALA A 63 15.58 10.19 3.36
CA ALA A 63 14.42 9.33 3.15
C ALA A 63 14.27 8.32 4.30
N HIS A 64 13.16 8.44 5.02
CA HIS A 64 12.84 7.59 6.16
C HIS A 64 11.56 6.81 5.91
N LEU A 65 11.56 5.54 6.29
CA LEU A 65 10.35 4.73 6.23
C LEU A 65 9.39 5.18 7.33
N LEU A 66 8.10 5.31 7.01
CA LEU A 66 7.07 5.63 7.99
C LEU A 66 7.07 4.56 9.10
N ILE A 67 7.08 5.01 10.35
CA ILE A 67 7.17 4.11 11.51
C ILE A 67 5.81 3.53 11.86
N SER A 68 4.78 4.38 11.86
CA SER A 68 3.43 3.99 12.23
C SER A 68 2.74 3.19 11.13
N GLU A 69 1.84 2.30 11.54
CA GLU A 69 0.84 1.76 10.63
C GLU A 69 0.06 2.90 9.97
N ALA A 70 -0.35 2.69 8.73
CA ALA A 70 -1.09 3.69 7.98
C ALA A 70 -2.19 3.08 7.12
N LEU A 71 -3.30 3.80 6.99
CA LEU A 71 -4.35 3.54 6.02
C LEU A 71 -4.31 4.66 4.97
N VAL A 72 -3.87 4.34 3.76
CA VAL A 72 -3.88 5.29 2.64
C VAL A 72 -5.10 5.00 1.77
N ARG A 73 -5.96 6.01 1.58
CA ARG A 73 -7.22 5.92 0.82
C ARG A 73 -7.13 6.77 -0.44
N TRP A 74 -7.79 6.33 -1.51
CA TRP A 74 -7.96 7.08 -2.76
C TRP A 74 -9.28 6.72 -3.44
N GLN A 75 -9.62 7.43 -4.51
CA GLN A 75 -10.80 7.09 -5.30
C GLN A 75 -10.68 5.69 -5.90
N GLY A 76 -11.46 4.75 -5.38
CA GLY A 76 -11.49 3.36 -5.87
C GLY A 76 -10.62 2.38 -5.09
N GLY A 77 -10.04 2.75 -3.95
CA GLY A 77 -9.30 1.79 -3.13
C GLY A 77 -8.70 2.36 -1.85
N GLN A 78 -8.10 1.43 -1.09
CA GLN A 78 -7.29 1.75 0.08
C GLN A 78 -6.21 0.68 0.24
N ILE A 79 -5.13 1.04 0.93
CA ILE A 79 -4.12 0.08 1.40
C ILE A 79 -3.78 0.33 2.85
N ARG A 80 -3.59 -0.76 3.60
CA ARG A 80 -3.01 -0.73 4.93
C ARG A 80 -1.52 -1.03 4.84
N LEU A 81 -0.72 -0.20 5.50
CA LEU A 81 0.73 -0.31 5.59
C LEU A 81 1.09 -0.67 7.04
N ALA A 82 1.98 -1.64 7.22
CA ALA A 82 2.36 -2.13 8.54
C ALA A 82 3.28 -1.17 9.33
N GLY A 83 3.81 -0.12 8.68
CA GLY A 83 4.92 0.65 9.23
C GLY A 83 6.21 -0.17 9.27
N GLY A 84 7.35 0.49 9.38
CA GLY A 84 8.65 -0.21 9.42
C GLY A 84 9.87 0.67 9.71
N GLY A 85 9.66 1.97 9.88
CA GLY A 85 10.71 2.89 10.30
C GLY A 85 11.28 2.59 11.68
N ARG A 86 12.52 3.03 11.90
CA ARG A 86 13.29 2.73 13.11
C ARG A 86 13.51 3.92 14.07
N ASP A 87 13.17 5.13 13.65
CA ASP A 87 13.34 6.34 14.46
C ASP A 87 12.05 6.83 15.11
N LEU A 88 12.14 7.73 16.06
CA LEU A 88 10.99 8.37 16.70
C LEU A 88 10.56 9.59 15.86
N GLU A 89 9.81 9.39 14.77
CA GLU A 89 9.03 10.51 14.23
C GLU A 89 8.07 10.96 15.32
N LYS A 90 8.23 12.20 15.78
CA LYS A 90 7.12 12.86 16.47
C LYS A 90 6.07 13.07 15.39
N ASN A 91 4.91 12.41 15.49
CA ASN A 91 3.75 12.52 14.57
C ASN A 91 3.38 13.95 14.10
N ARG A 92 3.89 15.00 14.76
CA ARG A 92 3.76 16.41 14.35
C ARG A 92 4.63 16.79 13.14
N ASP A 93 5.54 15.94 12.68
CA ASP A 93 6.51 16.25 11.62
C ASP A 93 6.13 15.67 10.24
N LEU A 94 4.90 15.18 10.08
CA LEU A 94 4.45 14.60 8.81
C LEU A 94 3.86 15.61 7.83
N TRP A 95 3.76 16.89 8.19
CA TRP A 95 3.28 17.95 7.29
C TRP A 95 4.43 18.70 6.64
N ASP A 96 4.16 19.26 5.46
CA ASP A 96 5.14 20.01 4.67
C ASP A 96 6.40 19.16 4.37
N LYS A 97 6.21 17.85 4.21
CA LYS A 97 7.23 16.90 3.77
C LYS A 97 6.91 16.41 2.37
N CYS A 98 7.87 15.71 1.78
CA CYS A 98 7.64 14.91 0.60
C CYS A 98 7.33 13.46 1.01
N PHE A 99 6.59 12.72 0.19
CA PHE A 99 6.35 11.30 0.37
C PHE A 99 6.66 10.51 -0.89
N ALA A 100 6.98 9.22 -0.71
CA ALA A 100 7.01 8.23 -1.77
C ALA A 100 6.36 6.93 -1.30
N LEU A 101 5.34 6.46 -2.02
CA LEU A 101 4.75 5.14 -1.86
C LEU A 101 5.48 4.17 -2.78
N ALA A 102 6.02 3.10 -2.22
CA ALA A 102 6.80 2.10 -2.92
C ALA A 102 6.22 0.69 -2.74
N VAL A 103 6.42 -0.14 -3.77
CA VAL A 103 6.08 -1.57 -3.78
C VAL A 103 7.30 -2.34 -4.22
N ASP A 104 7.76 -3.27 -3.40
CA ASP A 104 9.00 -4.04 -3.64
C ASP A 104 10.19 -3.12 -3.97
N GLY A 105 10.31 -2.02 -3.23
CA GLY A 105 11.36 -1.01 -3.41
C GLY A 105 11.22 -0.10 -4.64
N ARG A 106 10.14 -0.21 -5.42
CA ARG A 106 9.88 0.67 -6.57
C ARG A 106 8.84 1.72 -6.22
N VAL A 107 9.19 2.99 -6.40
CA VAL A 107 8.27 4.11 -6.17
C VAL A 107 7.15 4.08 -7.22
N ILE A 108 5.90 3.97 -6.76
CA ILE A 108 4.71 3.96 -7.61
C ILE A 108 4.01 5.33 -7.62
N VAL A 109 4.11 6.08 -6.53
CA VAL A 109 3.57 7.44 -6.38
C VAL A 109 4.51 8.23 -5.48
N SER A 110 4.71 9.51 -5.80
CA SER A 110 5.41 10.45 -4.93
C SER A 110 4.78 11.83 -5.01
N GLY A 111 4.99 12.63 -3.97
CA GLY A 111 4.32 13.91 -3.83
C GLY A 111 4.60 14.57 -2.50
N ALA A 112 3.70 15.44 -2.05
CA ALA A 112 3.83 16.13 -0.76
C ALA A 112 2.81 15.65 0.27
N THR A 113 3.13 15.80 1.55
CA THR A 113 2.20 15.57 2.65
C THR A 113 1.68 16.91 3.17
N LEU A 114 0.37 17.05 3.30
CA LEU A 114 -0.26 18.30 3.72
C LEU A 114 -1.46 18.06 4.61
N VAL A 115 -1.85 19.11 5.33
CA VAL A 115 -3.19 19.17 5.94
C VAL A 115 -4.25 19.33 4.84
N PRO A 116 -5.48 18.82 5.04
CA PRO A 116 -6.53 18.83 4.02
C PRO A 116 -6.84 20.20 3.39
N HIS A 117 -6.74 21.28 4.18
CA HIS A 117 -7.03 22.65 3.70
C HIS A 117 -6.00 23.16 2.67
N SER A 118 -4.73 22.77 2.80
CA SER A 118 -3.64 23.23 1.93
C SER A 118 -3.48 22.40 0.66
N ALA A 119 -3.96 21.15 0.68
CA ALA A 119 -3.80 20.19 -0.41
C ALA A 119 -4.47 20.61 -1.72
N ARG A 120 -5.49 21.47 -1.68
CA ARG A 120 -6.30 21.86 -2.85
C ARG A 120 -5.56 22.72 -3.87
N LEU A 121 -4.40 23.28 -3.49
CA LEU A 121 -3.67 24.24 -4.32
C LEU A 121 -2.61 23.56 -5.21
N LEU A 122 -2.27 22.30 -4.95
CA LEU A 122 -1.19 21.60 -5.64
C LEU A 122 -1.71 20.75 -6.81
N ARG A 123 -0.93 20.70 -7.88
CA ARG A 123 -1.25 19.98 -9.13
C ARG A 123 -0.55 18.63 -9.27
N PHE A 124 0.01 18.12 -8.19
CA PHE A 124 0.70 16.84 -8.12
C PHE A 124 0.13 16.03 -6.94
N PRO A 125 0.47 14.74 -6.79
CA PRO A 125 -0.06 13.92 -5.72
C PRO A 125 0.23 14.52 -4.33
N VAL A 126 -0.79 14.54 -3.50
CA VAL A 126 -0.76 15.04 -2.13
C VAL A 126 -1.36 13.99 -1.22
N LEU A 127 -0.61 13.60 -0.21
CA LEU A 127 -1.06 12.70 0.81
C LEU A 127 -1.57 13.54 1.99
N GLN A 128 -2.88 13.74 2.06
CA GLN A 128 -3.52 14.48 3.12
C GLN A 128 -3.44 13.70 4.43
N VAL A 129 -3.03 14.35 5.50
CA VAL A 129 -2.97 13.74 6.83
C VAL A 129 -4.31 13.97 7.53
N LEU A 130 -5.12 12.93 7.65
CA LEU A 130 -6.48 12.99 8.22
C LEU A 130 -6.49 12.73 9.73
N SER A 131 -5.75 11.71 10.17
CA SER A 131 -5.56 11.39 11.59
C SER A 131 -4.08 11.43 11.95
N TRP A 132 -3.78 11.94 13.14
CA TRP A 132 -2.42 12.00 13.68
C TRP A 132 -2.35 11.54 15.15
N ARG A 133 -3.51 11.18 15.73
CA ARG A 133 -3.62 10.89 17.16
C ARG A 133 -3.28 9.43 17.45
N GLY A 134 -2.34 9.27 18.39
CA GLY A 134 -2.11 8.01 19.11
C GLY A 134 -1.17 7.04 18.41
N ARG A 135 -0.43 6.27 19.22
CA ARG A 135 0.37 5.13 18.74
C ARG A 135 -0.47 3.86 18.50
N GLU A 136 -1.73 3.88 18.93
CA GLU A 136 -2.62 2.71 18.93
C GLU A 136 -3.56 2.66 17.74
N GLU A 137 -3.73 3.77 17.01
CA GLU A 137 -4.54 3.84 15.80
C GLU A 137 -3.64 4.07 14.57
N PRO A 138 -3.95 3.44 13.42
CA PRO A 138 -3.22 3.69 12.19
C PRO A 138 -3.40 5.14 11.74
N LEU A 139 -2.33 5.74 11.22
CA LEU A 139 -2.38 7.05 10.59
C LEU A 139 -3.27 6.97 9.35
N GLU A 140 -4.26 7.85 9.27
CA GLU A 140 -5.15 7.90 8.12
C GLU A 140 -4.69 8.97 7.15
N PHE A 141 -4.57 8.56 5.90
CA PHE A 141 -4.22 9.44 4.81
C PHE A 141 -5.21 9.35 3.66
N GLU A 142 -5.46 10.48 3.02
CA GLU A 142 -6.20 10.56 1.76
C GLU A 142 -5.28 11.09 0.66
N LEU A 143 -5.09 10.30 -0.39
CA LEU A 143 -4.31 10.72 -1.55
C LEU A 143 -5.19 11.56 -2.48
N VAL A 144 -4.92 12.87 -2.54
CA VAL A 144 -5.58 13.83 -3.45
C VAL A 144 -4.55 14.53 -4.35
N PRO A 145 -4.96 15.13 -5.48
CA PRO A 145 -5.98 14.58 -6.34
C PRO A 145 -5.42 13.30 -6.96
N ALA A 146 -5.98 12.18 -6.54
CA ALA A 146 -5.81 10.92 -7.23
C ALA A 146 -6.39 11.04 -8.66
N PHE A 147 -5.80 10.29 -9.60
CA PHE A 147 -6.28 9.98 -10.95
C PHE A 147 -6.00 11.00 -12.08
N PRO A 148 -5.85 10.54 -13.34
CA PRO A 148 -5.51 11.41 -14.46
C PRO A 148 -6.72 12.27 -14.81
N ALA A 149 -6.79 13.46 -14.22
CA ALA A 149 -7.55 14.55 -14.78
C ALA A 149 -6.83 15.06 -16.04
N GLY A 150 -6.93 14.30 -17.14
CA GLY A 150 -6.59 14.68 -18.52
C GLY A 150 -5.14 15.06 -18.85
N LYS A 151 -4.25 15.25 -17.86
CA LYS A 151 -2.85 15.67 -18.05
C LYS A 151 -1.91 15.16 -16.94
N ALA A 152 -2.03 13.89 -16.53
CA ALA A 152 -1.07 13.26 -15.62
C ALA A 152 -0.20 12.24 -16.39
N THR A 153 1.07 12.18 -15.99
CA THR A 153 2.24 11.63 -16.69
C THR A 153 2.27 10.11 -16.93
N ILE A 154 1.24 9.36 -16.52
CA ILE A 154 1.10 7.91 -16.75
C ILE A 154 -0.37 7.55 -17.00
N SER A 155 -0.62 6.50 -17.78
CA SER A 155 -2.00 6.08 -18.15
C SER A 155 -2.74 5.37 -17.01
N ASP A 156 -4.08 5.40 -17.03
CA ASP A 156 -4.93 4.65 -16.09
C ASP A 156 -4.61 3.15 -16.06
N GLN A 157 -4.30 2.55 -17.21
CA GLN A 157 -3.93 1.13 -17.29
C GLN A 157 -2.57 0.85 -16.65
N GLU A 158 -1.59 1.71 -16.89
CA GLU A 158 -0.27 1.59 -16.26
C GLU A 158 -0.38 1.73 -14.74
N TRP A 159 -1.23 2.66 -14.28
CA TRP A 159 -1.52 2.86 -12.88
C TRP A 159 -2.25 1.67 -12.24
N LEU A 160 -3.33 1.18 -12.85
CA LEU A 160 -4.02 -0.03 -12.42
C LEU A 160 -3.09 -1.25 -12.42
N GLY A 161 -2.16 -1.33 -13.37
CA GLY A 161 -1.12 -2.36 -13.40
C GLY A 161 -0.11 -2.26 -12.25
N ARG A 162 0.26 -1.03 -11.83
CA ARG A 162 1.09 -0.79 -10.65
C ARG A 162 0.34 -1.13 -9.35
N LEU A 163 -0.94 -0.75 -9.27
CA LEU A 163 -1.81 -1.03 -8.12
C LEU A 163 -2.27 -2.49 -8.02
N ALA A 164 -2.31 -3.24 -9.12
CA ALA A 164 -2.65 -4.67 -9.09
C ALA A 164 -1.67 -5.46 -8.20
N LYS A 165 -0.45 -4.96 -7.99
CA LYS A 165 0.54 -5.53 -7.08
C LYS A 165 0.25 -5.30 -5.60
N LEU A 166 -0.71 -4.42 -5.30
CA LEU A 166 -1.14 -4.06 -3.94
C LEU A 166 -2.37 -4.84 -3.47
N ARG A 167 -2.97 -5.67 -4.33
CA ARG A 167 -4.11 -6.54 -4.02
C ARG A 167 -3.64 -7.97 -3.79
#